data_AF-A0A258IQP7-F1
#
_entry.id   AF-A0A258IQP7-F1
#
_cell.length_a   1.000
_cell.length_b   1.000
_cell.length_c   1.000
_cell.angle_alpha   90.00
_cell.angle_beta   90.00
_cell.angle_gamma   90.00
#
_symmetry.space_group_name_H-M   'P 1'
#
loop_
_entity.id
_entity.type
_entity.pdbx_description
1 polymer ?
#
loop_
_entity_poly.entity_id
_entity_poly.type
_entity_poly.pdbx_seq_one_letter_code
_entity_poly.pdbx_strand_id
1 'polypeptide(L)'
;MFARLGAIVFIAVAVAAAAIEMTRKEDAPIYQSVDRAGAETADPLRAELIRCAGIGEAGPRDPSCLSAWAENRRRFLAPGARPAEPLPDAPQSPRPTATIPAPAVPLQPEEAR
;
A
#
# COMPACT_ATOMS: atom_id res chain seq x y z
N MET A 1 -24.56 -13.38 -34.60
CA MET A 1 -23.95 -13.54 -33.27
C MET A 1 -22.89 -12.46 -33.00
N PHE A 2 -22.01 -12.14 -33.96
CA PHE A 2 -21.00 -11.06 -33.87
C PHE A 2 -21.55 -9.68 -33.51
N ALA A 3 -22.74 -9.31 -34.01
CA ALA A 3 -23.39 -8.03 -33.66
C ALA A 3 -23.72 -7.92 -32.15
N ARG A 4 -24.08 -9.04 -31.51
CA ARG A 4 -24.35 -9.07 -30.06
C ARG A 4 -23.06 -8.95 -29.27
N LEU A 5 -21.98 -9.61 -29.74
CA LEU A 5 -20.65 -9.49 -29.12
C LEU A 5 -20.14 -8.05 -29.19
N GLY A 6 -20.27 -7.40 -30.36
CA GLY A 6 -19.87 -6.01 -30.55
C GLY A 6 -20.64 -5.05 -29.62
N ALA A 7 -21.95 -5.23 -29.48
CA ALA A 7 -22.76 -4.42 -28.56
C ALA A 7 -22.34 -4.59 -27.10
N ILE A 8 -22.06 -5.82 -26.66
CA ILE A 8 -21.61 -6.10 -25.28
C ILE A 8 -20.25 -5.45 -25.01
N VAL A 9 -19.29 -5.58 -25.94
CA VAL A 9 -17.96 -4.96 -25.80
C VAL A 9 -18.09 -3.44 -25.76
N PHE A 10 -18.92 -2.84 -26.61
CA PHE A 10 -19.14 -1.40 -26.64
C PHE A 10 -19.75 -0.89 -25.32
N ILE A 11 -20.76 -1.58 -24.78
CA ILE A 11 -21.36 -1.24 -23.49
C ILE A 11 -20.32 -1.33 -22.36
N ALA A 12 -19.51 -2.40 -22.34
CA ALA A 12 -18.47 -2.57 -21.33
C ALA A 12 -17.44 -1.43 -21.38
N VAL A 13 -17.00 -1.03 -22.57
CA VAL A 13 -16.06 0.10 -22.75
C VAL A 13 -16.70 1.42 -22.33
N ALA A 14 -17.96 1.67 -22.69
CA ALA A 14 -18.67 2.88 -22.30
C ALA A 14 -18.83 3.02 -20.78
N VAL A 15 -19.17 1.92 -20.09
CA VAL A 15 -19.28 1.89 -18.62
C VAL A 15 -17.92 2.11 -17.96
N ALA A 16 -16.86 1.47 -18.46
CA ALA A 16 -15.50 1.68 -17.95
C ALA A 16 -15.05 3.14 -18.11
N ALA A 17 -15.31 3.76 -19.27
CA ALA A 17 -14.98 5.15 -19.51
C ALA A 17 -15.74 6.11 -18.58
N ALA A 18 -17.05 5.87 -18.35
CA ALA A 18 -17.85 6.67 -17.43
C ALA A 18 -17.38 6.51 -15.97
N ALA A 19 -17.01 5.31 -15.55
CA ALA A 19 -16.46 5.06 -14.23
C ALA A 19 -15.14 5.81 -14.01
N ILE A 20 -14.21 5.77 -14.99
CA ILE A 20 -12.95 6.51 -14.90
C ILE A 20 -13.20 8.02 -14.79
N GLU A 21 -14.11 8.57 -15.59
CA GLU A 21 -14.40 10.01 -15.56
C GLU A 21 -15.06 10.44 -14.23
N MET A 22 -15.92 9.59 -13.64
CA MET A 22 -16.48 9.81 -12.30
C MET A 22 -15.41 9.73 -11.21
N THR A 23 -14.58 8.69 -11.21
CA THR A 23 -13.47 8.55 -10.26
C THR A 23 -12.50 9.72 -10.37
N ARG A 24 -12.18 10.17 -11.59
CA ARG A 24 -11.30 11.32 -11.82
C ARG A 24 -11.89 12.63 -11.29
N LYS A 25 -13.22 12.80 -11.34
CA LYS A 25 -13.92 13.96 -10.77
C LYS A 25 -13.94 13.92 -9.23
N GLU A 26 -13.96 12.72 -8.63
CA GLU A 26 -13.86 12.53 -7.18
C GLU A 26 -12.40 12.62 -6.67
N ASP A 27 -11.41 12.21 -7.48
CA ASP A 27 -9.98 12.31 -7.17
C ASP A 27 -9.40 13.73 -7.36
N ALA A 28 -10.06 14.58 -8.14
CA ALA A 28 -9.54 15.90 -8.56
C ALA A 28 -9.37 16.98 -7.46
N PRO A 29 -9.73 16.78 -6.17
CA PRO A 29 -9.23 17.67 -5.10
C PRO A 29 -8.45 16.97 -3.98
N ILE A 30 -8.51 15.64 -3.85
CA ILE A 30 -7.90 14.94 -2.72
C ILE A 30 -6.40 14.77 -2.92
N TYR A 31 -5.94 14.45 -4.14
CA TYR A 31 -4.50 14.32 -4.39
C TYR A 31 -3.73 15.64 -4.31
N GLN A 32 -4.36 16.77 -4.70
CA GLN A 32 -3.71 18.09 -4.65
C GLN A 32 -3.49 18.60 -3.21
N SER A 33 -4.34 18.19 -2.27
CA SER A 33 -4.22 18.58 -0.85
C SER A 33 -3.17 17.75 -0.10
N VAL A 34 -3.01 16.47 -0.46
CA VAL A 34 -1.93 15.60 0.04
C VAL A 34 -0.56 16.07 -0.46
N ASP A 35 -0.48 16.61 -1.68
CA ASP A 35 0.76 17.20 -2.22
C ASP A 35 1.17 18.50 -1.52
N ARG A 36 0.21 19.28 -1.02
CA ARG A 36 0.48 20.59 -0.40
C ARG A 36 0.91 20.49 1.06
N ALA A 37 0.40 19.52 1.82
CA ALA A 37 0.70 19.38 3.25
C ALA A 37 2.16 18.99 3.58
N GLY A 38 2.97 18.63 2.57
CA GLY A 38 4.38 18.27 2.71
C GLY A 38 5.35 19.14 1.89
N ALA A 39 4.89 20.24 1.30
CA ALA A 39 5.70 21.10 0.45
C ALA A 39 6.70 22.00 1.23
N GLU A 40 6.80 21.86 2.55
CA GLU A 40 7.52 22.83 3.38
C GLU A 40 9.02 22.57 3.52
N THR A 41 9.52 21.40 3.13
CA THR A 41 10.97 21.21 2.91
C THR A 41 11.20 20.24 1.76
N ALA A 42 12.00 20.63 0.77
CA ALA A 42 12.38 19.78 -0.36
C ALA A 42 13.25 18.62 0.12
N ASP A 43 12.66 17.56 0.69
CA ASP A 43 13.40 16.35 1.02
C ASP A 43 13.86 15.70 -0.30
N PRO A 44 15.18 15.68 -0.60
CA PRO A 44 15.68 15.06 -1.82
C PRO A 44 15.28 13.58 -1.90
N LEU A 45 15.05 12.93 -0.76
CA LEU A 45 14.56 11.55 -0.71
C LEU A 45 13.16 11.42 -1.30
N ARG A 46 12.27 12.39 -1.06
CA ARG A 46 10.90 12.38 -1.60
C ARG A 46 10.91 12.53 -3.13
N ALA A 47 11.78 13.41 -3.65
CA ALA A 47 11.95 13.58 -5.09
C ALA A 47 12.48 12.29 -5.76
N GLU A 48 13.45 11.63 -5.14
CA GLU A 48 13.99 10.35 -5.61
C GLU A 48 12.91 9.25 -5.62
N LEU A 49 12.13 9.14 -4.55
CA LEU A 49 11.03 8.18 -4.44
C LEU A 49 9.97 8.38 -5.54
N ILE A 50 9.60 9.63 -5.83
CA ILE A 50 8.66 9.97 -6.91
C ILE A 50 9.23 9.55 -8.26
N ARG A 51 10.51 9.86 -8.52
CA ARG A 51 11.18 9.45 -9.77
C ARG A 51 11.18 7.92 -9.91
N CYS A 52 11.53 7.21 -8.85
CA CYS A 52 11.61 5.75 -8.82
C CYS A 52 10.23 5.09 -9.01
N ALA A 53 9.16 5.69 -8.48
CA ALA A 53 7.80 5.22 -8.75
C ALA A 53 7.38 5.47 -10.21
N GLY A 54 7.77 6.60 -10.79
CA GLY A 54 7.40 6.96 -12.17
C GLY A 54 8.01 6.07 -13.25
N ILE A 55 9.13 5.39 -12.97
CA ILE A 55 9.77 4.44 -13.91
C ILE A 55 9.25 3.00 -13.78
N GLY A 56 8.34 2.73 -12.82
CA GLY A 56 7.65 1.45 -12.66
C GLY A 56 8.60 0.26 -12.49
N GLU A 57 8.46 -0.74 -13.36
CA GLU A 57 9.24 -1.98 -13.35
C GLU A 57 10.76 -1.77 -13.48
N ALA A 58 11.22 -0.63 -14.00
CA ALA A 58 12.65 -0.32 -14.03
C ALA A 58 13.18 0.02 -12.62
N GLY A 59 12.34 0.53 -11.72
CA GLY A 59 12.72 0.97 -10.37
C GLY A 59 13.38 -0.12 -9.52
N PRO A 60 12.80 -1.33 -9.41
CA PRO A 60 13.41 -2.45 -8.68
C PRO A 60 14.75 -2.94 -9.24
N ARG A 61 15.11 -2.54 -10.47
CA ARG A 61 16.39 -2.90 -11.11
C ARG A 61 17.46 -1.82 -10.93
N ASP A 62 17.10 -0.64 -10.45
CA ASP A 62 18.02 0.48 -10.21
C ASP A 62 18.53 0.47 -8.76
N PRO A 63 19.85 0.36 -8.52
CA PRO A 63 20.41 0.38 -7.18
C PRO A 63 20.14 1.69 -6.41
N SER A 64 20.02 2.83 -7.10
CA SER A 64 19.69 4.11 -6.45
C SER A 64 18.27 4.07 -5.90
N CYS A 65 17.32 3.52 -6.65
CA CYS A 65 15.93 3.38 -6.21
C CYS A 65 15.77 2.42 -5.05
N LEU A 66 16.47 1.28 -5.08
CA LEU A 66 16.50 0.34 -3.96
C LEU A 66 17.02 1.00 -2.67
N SER A 67 18.07 1.82 -2.78
CA SER A 67 18.62 2.57 -1.64
C SER A 67 17.62 3.59 -1.08
N ALA A 68 16.92 4.32 -1.96
CA ALA A 68 15.95 5.33 -1.57
C ALA A 68 14.76 4.71 -0.81
N TRP A 69 14.23 3.58 -1.28
CA TRP A 69 13.16 2.85 -0.57
C TRP A 69 13.62 2.28 0.77
N ALA A 70 14.84 1.74 0.83
CA ALA A 70 15.39 1.23 2.08
C ALA A 70 15.52 2.35 3.14
N GLU A 71 16.01 3.51 2.74
CA GLU A 71 16.14 4.68 3.60
C GLU A 71 14.77 5.22 4.04
N ASN A 72 13.82 5.33 3.11
CA ASN A 72 12.45 5.74 3.42
C ASN A 72 11.81 4.82 4.48
N ARG A 73 11.93 3.51 4.29
CA ARG A 73 11.43 2.52 5.25
C ARG A 73 12.10 2.65 6.61
N ARG A 74 13.41 2.91 6.66
CA ARG A 74 14.13 3.14 7.92
C ARG A 74 13.59 4.36 8.67
N ARG A 75 13.37 5.48 7.97
CA ARG A 75 12.82 6.70 8.58
C ARG A 75 11.42 6.49 9.15
N PHE A 76 10.56 5.81 8.40
CA PHE A 76 9.19 5.52 8.85
C PHE A 76 9.11 4.51 9.99
N LEU A 77 10.02 3.53 10.03
CA LEU A 77 10.03 2.48 11.04
C LEU A 77 11.00 2.77 12.20
N ALA A 78 11.68 3.92 12.21
CA ALA A 78 12.60 4.26 13.28
C ALA A 78 11.85 4.39 14.63
N PRO A 79 12.40 3.85 15.73
CA PRO A 79 11.86 4.10 17.06
C PRO A 79 11.80 5.61 17.33
N GLY A 80 10.62 6.13 17.67
CA GLY A 80 10.41 7.57 17.87
C GLY A 80 10.07 8.39 16.61
N ALA A 81 9.92 7.74 15.44
CA ALA A 81 9.45 8.41 14.22
C ALA A 81 7.95 8.78 14.26
N ARG A 82 7.18 8.15 15.17
CA ARG A 82 5.82 8.63 15.46
C ARG A 82 5.94 9.94 16.22
N PRO A 83 5.23 11.00 15.80
CA PRO A 83 4.98 12.13 16.68
C PRO A 83 4.49 11.57 18.01
N ALA A 84 5.12 11.99 19.11
CA ALA A 84 4.69 11.63 20.46
C ALA A 84 3.38 12.36 20.80
N GLU A 85 2.42 12.31 19.90
CA GLU A 85 1.06 12.73 20.18
C GLU A 85 0.49 11.69 21.14
N PRO A 86 0.01 12.10 22.32
CA PRO A 86 -0.65 11.19 23.24
C PRO A 86 -1.78 10.51 22.49
N LEU A 87 -1.63 9.20 22.24
CA LEU A 87 -2.72 8.41 21.69
C LEU A 87 -3.85 8.46 22.73
N PRO A 88 -5.06 8.94 22.39
CA PRO A 88 -6.18 8.87 23.31
C PRO A 88 -6.33 7.43 23.80
N ASP A 89 -6.55 7.24 25.10
CA ASP A 89 -6.76 5.90 25.67
C ASP A 89 -7.82 5.18 24.83
N ALA A 90 -7.40 4.13 24.13
CA ALA A 90 -8.32 3.35 23.34
C ALA A 90 -9.32 2.70 24.30
N PRO A 91 -10.65 2.80 24.05
CA PRO A 91 -11.62 2.05 24.84
C PRO A 91 -11.23 0.58 24.78
N GLN A 92 -11.06 -0.03 25.94
CA GLN A 92 -10.69 -1.43 26.07
C GLN A 92 -11.78 -2.29 25.42
N SER A 93 -11.58 -2.66 24.16
CA SER A 93 -12.40 -3.68 23.52
C SER A 93 -12.08 -5.00 24.23
N PRO A 94 -13.09 -5.72 24.77
CA PRO A 94 -12.84 -7.01 25.39
C PRO A 94 -12.11 -7.91 24.39
N ARG A 95 -10.88 -8.33 24.71
CA ARG A 95 -10.17 -9.31 23.89
C ARG A 95 -11.00 -10.60 23.92
N PRO A 96 -11.49 -11.12 22.78
CA PRO A 96 -11.83 -12.52 22.74
C PRO A 96 -10.53 -13.28 23.02
N THR A 97 -10.50 -14.06 24.09
CA THR A 97 -9.44 -15.05 24.32
C THR A 97 -9.55 -16.07 23.20
N ALA A 98 -8.92 -15.79 22.06
CA ALA A 98 -8.64 -16.80 21.07
C ALA A 98 -7.55 -17.69 21.68
N THR A 99 -7.97 -18.71 22.43
CA THR A 99 -7.16 -19.90 22.67
C THR A 99 -6.89 -20.48 21.28
N ILE A 100 -5.74 -20.16 20.70
CA ILE A 100 -5.22 -20.88 19.55
C ILE A 100 -4.65 -22.17 20.13
N PRO A 101 -5.30 -23.35 19.98
CA PRO A 101 -4.66 -24.59 20.37
C PRO A 101 -3.40 -24.76 19.54
N ALA A 102 -2.28 -25.03 20.22
CA ALA A 102 -1.03 -25.34 19.57
C ALA A 102 -1.24 -26.48 18.54
N PRO A 103 -0.63 -26.42 17.35
CA PRO A 103 -0.65 -27.57 16.45
C PRO A 103 -0.03 -28.75 17.20
N ALA A 104 -0.81 -29.81 17.39
CA ALA A 104 -0.32 -31.07 17.92
C ALA A 104 0.68 -31.64 16.91
N VAL A 105 1.97 -31.37 17.11
CA VAL A 105 3.05 -32.11 16.47
C VAL A 105 3.10 -33.48 17.15
N PRO A 106 2.80 -34.59 16.46
CA PRO A 106 2.98 -35.90 17.07
C PRO A 106 4.48 -36.12 17.26
N LEU A 107 4.91 -36.22 18.52
CA LEU A 107 6.20 -36.78 18.88
C LEU A 107 6.15 -38.27 18.52
N GLN A 108 6.71 -38.64 17.36
CA GLN A 108 7.07 -40.03 17.07
C GLN A 108 8.38 -40.32 17.83
N PRO A 109 8.39 -41.28 18.77
CA PRO A 109 9.63 -41.70 19.41
C PRO A 109 10.49 -42.51 18.42
N GLU A 110 11.77 -42.20 18.49
CA GLU A 110 12.91 -43.01 18.06
C GLU A 110 12.68 -44.52 18.31
N GLU A 111 12.75 -45.35 17.27
CA GLU A 111 12.99 -46.78 17.42
C GLU A 111 14.16 -47.19 16.51
N ALA A 112 15.29 -47.40 17.18
CA ALA A 112 16.48 -48.01 16.64
C ALA A 112 16.25 -49.51 16.40
N ARG A 113 16.43 -49.97 15.15
CA ARG A 113 17.11 -51.23 14.83
C ARG A 113 17.49 -51.34 13.37
#